data_AF-A0A3M8BYH4-F1
#
_entry.id   AF-A0A3M8BYH4-F1
#
_cell.length_a   1.000
_cell.length_b   1.000
_cell.length_c   1.000
_cell.angle_alpha   90.00
_cell.angle_beta   90.00
_cell.angle_gamma   90.00
#
_symmetry.space_group_name_H-M   'P 1'
#
loop_
_entity.id
_entity.type
_entity.pdbx_description
1 polymer ?
#
loop_
_entity_poly.entity_id
_entity_poly.type
_entity_poly.pdbx_seq_one_letter_code
_entity_poly.pdbx_strand_id
1 'polypeptide(L)' 'MSVTGALEMIGAIAMIAGLWNRHLAAGSAFLFVFLMLGAIHAHLFRADQPIVMAIPASICLILSVWILIRNLG' A
#
# COMPACT_ATOMS: atom_id res chain seq x y z
N MET A 1 17.49 0.03 6.43
CA MET A 1 16.24 0.22 5.67
C MET A 1 15.71 -1.15 5.29
N SER A 2 14.54 -1.54 5.78
CA SER A 2 13.94 -2.84 5.39
C SER A 2 13.56 -2.81 3.92
N VAL A 3 13.61 -3.96 3.23
CA VAL A 3 13.21 -4.09 1.82
C VAL A 3 11.80 -3.53 1.59
N THR A 4 10.89 -3.73 2.54
CA THR A 4 9.53 -3.15 2.55
C THR A 4 9.54 -1.62 2.46
N GLY A 5 10.36 -0.94 3.26
CA GLY A 5 10.43 0.53 3.23
C GLY A 5 11.02 1.08 1.93
N ALA A 6 11.91 0.34 1.26
CA ALA A 6 12.38 0.71 -0.08
C ALA A 6 11.26 0.60 -1.12
N LEU A 7 10.46 -0.48 -1.07
CA LEU A 7 9.31 -0.65 -1.95
C LEU A 7 8.25 0.43 -1.69
N GLU A 8 7.97 0.81 -0.44
CA GLU A 8 7.04 1.89 -0.14
C GLU A 8 7.51 3.23 -0.71
N MET A 9 8.82 3.52 -0.66
CA MET A 9 9.37 4.74 -1.24
C MET A 9 9.23 4.74 -2.77
N ILE A 10 9.51 3.61 -3.42
CA ILE A 10 9.31 3.44 -4.87
C ILE A 10 7.83 3.59 -5.22
N GLY A 11 6.94 2.98 -4.43
CA GLY A 11 5.49 3.10 -4.57
C GLY A 11 5.03 4.54 -4.46
N ALA A 12 5.54 5.30 -3.48
CA ALA A 12 5.20 6.71 -3.29
C ALA A 12 5.64 7.58 -4.48
N ILE A 13 6.86 7.40 -4.98
CA ILE A 13 7.36 8.10 -6.17
C ILE A 13 6.50 7.75 -7.39
N ALA A 14 6.19 6.47 -7.58
CA ALA A 14 5.33 6.01 -8.67
C ALA A 14 3.89 6.54 -8.55
N MET A 15 3.37 6.71 -7.33
CA MET A 15 2.05 7.28 -7.08
C MET A 15 1.99 8.76 -7.46
N ILE A 16 3.05 9.52 -7.13
CA ILE A 16 3.18 10.93 -7.54
C ILE A 16 3.29 11.03 -9.06
N ALA A 17 4.12 10.20 -9.69
CA ALA A 17 4.19 10.14 -11.15
C ALA A 17 2.85 9.71 -11.78
N GLY A 18 2.06 8.91 -11.05
CA GLY A 18 0.73 8.45 -11.41
C GLY A 18 -0.31 9.56 -11.61
N LEU A 19 -0.07 10.76 -11.06
CA LEU A 19 -0.91 11.94 -11.33
C LEU A 19 -0.97 12.29 -12.83
N TRP A 20 0.10 12.00 -13.58
CA TRP A 20 0.16 12.21 -15.04
C TRP A 20 -0.08 10.94 -15.86
N ASN A 21 -0.12 9.76 -15.23
CA ASN A 21 -0.30 8.50 -15.93
C ASN A 21 -1.07 7.49 -15.09
N ARG A 22 -2.28 7.15 -15.56
CA ARG A 22 -3.18 6.21 -14.88
C ARG A 22 -2.56 4.83 -14.65
N HIS A 23 -1.71 4.35 -15.56
CA HIS A 23 -1.05 3.05 -15.40
C HIS A 23 -0.03 3.06 -14.24
N LEU A 24 0.67 4.18 -14.04
CA LEU A 24 1.58 4.35 -12.90
C LEU A 24 0.81 4.45 -11.58
N ALA A 25 -0.34 5.13 -11.56
CA ALA A 25 -1.24 5.18 -10.40
C ALA A 25 -1.81 3.80 -10.05
N ALA A 26 -2.22 3.02 -11.05
CA ALA A 26 -2.69 1.65 -10.83
C ALA A 26 -1.56 0.73 -10.33
N GLY A 27 -0.37 0.82 -10.92
CA GLY A 27 0.80 0.02 -10.51
C GLY A 27 1.25 0.32 -9.07
N SER A 28 1.33 1.59 -8.70
CA SER A 28 1.65 2.01 -7.32
C SER A 28 0.58 1.60 -6.32
N ALA A 29 -0.70 1.74 -6.66
CA ALA A 29 -1.81 1.27 -5.83
C ALA A 29 -1.74 -0.25 -5.60
N PHE A 30 -1.47 -1.02 -6.67
CA PHE A 30 -1.30 -2.47 -6.55
C PHE A 30 -0.14 -2.85 -5.61
N LEU A 31 0.99 -2.16 -5.76
CA LEU A 31 2.16 -2.36 -4.90
C LEU A 31 1.85 -2.05 -3.43
N PHE A 32 1.14 -0.96 -3.14
CA PHE A 32 0.71 -0.63 -1.78
C PHE A 32 -0.28 -1.64 -1.19
N VAL A 33 -1.22 -2.17 -1.97
CA VAL A 33 -2.12 -3.24 -1.49
C VAL A 33 -1.31 -4.45 -1.00
N PHE A 34 -0.31 -4.87 -1.77
CA PHE A 34 0.53 -6.02 -1.40
C PHE A 34 1.36 -5.77 -0.14
N LEU A 35 1.95 -4.58 -0.02
CA LEU A 35 2.74 -4.18 1.15
C LEU A 35 1.88 -4.07 2.41
N MET A 36 0.71 -3.43 2.30
CA MET A 36 -0.20 -3.25 3.44
C MET A 36 -0.81 -4.57 3.91
N LEU A 37 -1.13 -5.51 3.00
CA LEU A 37 -1.50 -6.88 3.37
C LEU A 37 -0.39 -7.58 4.16
N GLY A 38 0.85 -7.48 3.68
CA GLY A 38 2.01 -8.03 4.37
C GLY A 38 2.22 -7.42 5.76
N ALA A 39 2.03 -6.10 5.89
CA ALA A 39 2.12 -5.39 7.16
C ALA A 39 1.01 -5.82 8.15
N ILE A 40 -0.24 -5.90 7.70
CA ILE A 40 -1.37 -6.37 8.52
C ILE A 40 -1.13 -7.82 8.97
N HIS A 41 -0.68 -8.69 8.06
CA HIS A 41 -0.36 -10.08 8.39
C HIS A 41 0.78 -10.17 9.42
N ALA A 42 1.81 -9.34 9.30
CA ALA A 42 2.91 -9.29 10.28
C ALA A 42 2.43 -8.81 11.66
N HIS A 43 1.62 -7.77 11.72
CA HIS A 43 1.07 -7.26 12.99
C HIS A 43 0.13 -8.27 13.67
N LEU A 44 -0.73 -8.95 12.89
CA LEU A 44 -1.73 -9.87 13.43
C LEU A 44 -1.14 -11.25 13.79
N PHE A 45 -0.17 -11.76 13.01
CA PHE A 45 0.29 -13.15 13.14
C PHE A 45 1.66 -13.29 13.81
N ARG A 46 2.50 -12.24 13.79
CA ARG A 46 3.89 -12.36 14.27
C ARG A 46 4.19 -11.56 15.53
N ALA A 47 3.42 -10.50 15.81
CA ALA A 47 3.77 -9.55 16.85
C ALA A 47 2.85 -9.55 18.08
N ASP A 48 1.70 -10.23 18.05
CA ASP A 48 0.66 -10.16 19.11
C ASP A 48 0.36 -8.70 19.54
N GLN A 49 0.53 -7.77 18.59
CA GLN A 49 0.42 -6.35 18.84
C GLN A 49 -1.05 -5.91 18.78
N PRO A 50 -1.41 -4.83 19.51
CA PRO A 50 -2.78 -4.35 19.51
C PRO A 50 -3.23 -4.02 18.08
N ILE A 51 -4.43 -4.50 17.72
CA ILE A 51 -5.10 -4.24 16.43
C ILE A 51 -5.10 -2.75 16.05
N VAL A 52 -5.01 -1.86 17.03
CA VAL A 52 -4.89 -0.41 16.87
C VAL A 52 -3.71 -0.02 15.96
N MET A 53 -2.59 -0.77 15.98
CA MET A 53 -1.43 -0.54 15.10
C MET A 53 -1.68 -0.96 13.65
N ALA A 54 -2.68 -1.78 13.37
CA ALA A 54 -3.08 -2.17 12.02
C ALA A 54 -4.08 -1.19 11.38
N ILE A 55 -4.65 -0.25 12.15
CA ILE A 55 -5.62 0.74 11.65
C ILE A 55 -5.04 1.63 10.53
N PRO A 56 -3.82 2.20 10.65
CA PRO A 56 -3.27 3.01 9.57
C PRO A 56 -3.05 2.20 8.28
N ALA A 57 -2.58 0.95 8.43
CA ALA A 57 -2.36 0.04 7.30
C ALA A 57 -3.67 -0.36 6.62
N SER A 58 -4.75 -0.60 7.38
CA SER A 58 -6.06 -0.92 6.82
C SER A 58 -6.68 0.26 6.08
N ILE A 59 -6.53 1.50 6.59
CA ILE A 59 -6.96 2.71 5.88
C ILE A 59 -6.19 2.87 4.55
N CYS A 60 -4.86 2.75 4.57
CA CYS A 60 -4.06 2.83 3.34
C CYS A 60 -4.43 1.73 2.33
N LEU A 61 -4.75 0.54 2.81
CA LEU A 61 -5.22 -0.56 1.97
C LEU A 61 -6.54 -0.23 1.29
N ILE A 62 -7.53 0.32 2.02
CA ILE A 62 -8.82 0.74 1.44
C ILE A 62 -8.61 1.82 0.38
N LEU A 63 -7.79 2.84 0.66
CA LEU A 63 -7.50 3.91 -0.30
C LEU A 63 -6.78 3.36 -1.55
N SER A 64 -5.83 2.45 -1.38
CA SER A 64 -5.09 1.85 -2.49
C SER A 64 -6.01 1.02 -3.38
N VAL A 65 -6.91 0.22 -2.79
CA VAL A 65 -7.94 -0.53 -3.54
C VAL A 65 -8.85 0.42 -4.33
N TRP A 66 -9.29 1.52 -3.71
CA TRP A 66 -10.11 2.52 -4.41
C TRP A 66 -9.38 3.10 -5.62
N ILE A 67 -8.13 3.52 -5.44
CA ILE A 67 -7.34 4.13 -6.52
C ILE A 67 -7.07 3.11 -7.63
N LEU A 68 -6.82 1.85 -7.27
CA LEU A 68 -6.64 0.76 -8.22
C LEU A 68 -7.89 0.60 -9.09
N ILE A 69 -9.07 0.45 -8.47
CA ILE A 69 -10.35 0.30 -9.21
C ILE A 69 -10.60 1.51 -10.13
N ARG A 70 -10.33 2.72 -9.64
CA ARG A 70 -10.55 3.97 -10.42
C ARG A 70 -9.59 4.17 -11.58
N ASN A 71 -8.40 3.59 -11.55
CA ASN A 71 -7.40 3.75 -12.62
C ASN A 71 -7.29 2.52 -13.53
N LEU A 72 -7.94 1.41 -13.17
CA LEU A 72 -8.03 0.21 -14.00
C LEU A 72 -9.22 0.23 -14.97
N GLY A 73 -10.28 1.01 -14.66
CA GLY A 73 -11.43 1.26 -15.53
C GLY A 73 -11.33 2.57 -16.31
#